data_AF-A0A9P0FSB3-F1
#
_entry.id   AF-A0A9P0FSB3-F1
#
_cell.length_a   1.000
_cell.length_b   1.000
_cell.length_c   1.000
_cell.angle_alpha   90.00
_cell.angle_beta   90.00
_cell.angle_gamma   90.00
#
_symmetry.space_group_name_H-M   'P 1'
#
loop_
_entity.id
_entity.type
_entity.pdbx_description
1 polymer ?
#
loop_
_entity_poly.entity_id
_entity_poly.type
_entity_poly.pdbx_seq_one_letter_code
_entity_poly.pdbx_strand_id
1 'polypeptide(L)'
;MLIFVELLVLLSALSTEYLIICFEVVSSSLQNSARALSSCTYCFCAGCVDCVERFYDYSPNISIKMSRCVNCALSLVDSQPRRQIGEATDAMVGILRSWITPATMLVEDVICQECYAILESASLNMSRGLRVERAYGHQQVCFVCGCSMLRAQTHRVSIDSPEGDFIMSCIPTQQVHRLERVCLRCWTNASRSVRRQTQYDQNRLQQIAHGEAVATQEDMDVHTSRHEVVSGTSTPTREFSIPTPPPLPIQQLHQDPIVSHQSKIISSIYKRASASSRYCIFGSCRKTELLLVPSVIKEMLLLDYKVYVPNSARICSYHRNLGVWDELHFHLNDFTGSQMDAMMLIMDRGTRRRFGQMEIKLDPMGQVQKQKFMAWLSNLPCTTSYLVSSTS
;
A
#
# COMPACT_ATOMS: atom_id res chain seq x y z
N MET A 1 36.25 -5.62 -13.90
CA MET A 1 37.37 -6.58 -13.89
C MET A 1 38.23 -6.40 -12.65
N LEU A 2 38.88 -5.25 -12.42
CA LEU A 2 39.68 -4.99 -11.21
C LEU A 2 38.88 -5.08 -9.88
N ILE A 3 37.68 -4.49 -9.82
CA ILE A 3 36.79 -4.58 -8.64
C ILE A 3 36.34 -6.04 -8.38
N PHE A 4 36.24 -6.85 -9.42
CA PHE A 4 35.81 -8.25 -9.31
C PHE A 4 36.93 -9.15 -8.78
N VAL A 5 38.19 -8.82 -9.11
CA VAL A 5 39.37 -9.50 -8.58
C VAL A 5 39.58 -9.14 -7.11
N GLU A 6 39.37 -7.88 -6.71
CA GLU A 6 39.45 -7.50 -5.28
C GLU A 6 38.35 -8.16 -4.43
N LEU A 7 37.14 -8.31 -4.96
CA LEU A 7 36.05 -9.03 -4.26
C LEU A 7 36.36 -10.52 -4.07
N LEU A 8 36.99 -11.16 -5.06
CA LEU A 8 37.41 -12.57 -5.00
C LEU A 8 38.55 -12.80 -4.02
N VAL A 9 39.50 -11.85 -3.93
CA VAL A 9 40.58 -11.89 -2.93
C VAL A 9 40.02 -11.73 -1.52
N LEU A 10 39.05 -10.83 -1.32
CA LEU A 10 38.38 -10.64 -0.02
C LEU A 10 37.54 -11.87 0.40
N LEU A 11 36.88 -12.53 -0.56
CA LEU A 11 36.12 -13.76 -0.30
C LEU A 11 37.02 -14.96 0.01
N SER A 12 38.23 -15.01 -0.54
CA SER A 12 39.21 -16.07 -0.24
C SER A 12 39.86 -15.96 1.14
N ALA A 13 39.70 -14.81 1.82
CA ALA A 13 40.24 -14.56 3.15
C ALA A 13 39.26 -14.91 4.29
N LEU A 14 38.01 -15.27 3.97
CA LEU A 14 37.04 -15.74 4.96
C LEU A 14 37.24 -17.23 5.21
N SER A 15 37.21 -17.65 6.47
CA SER A 15 37.42 -19.06 6.83
C SER A 15 36.42 -19.95 6.07
N THR A 16 36.87 -21.14 5.68
CA THR A 16 36.08 -22.13 4.95
C THR A 16 34.73 -22.43 5.63
N GLU A 17 34.64 -22.28 6.95
CA GLU A 17 33.40 -22.43 7.71
C GLU A 17 32.36 -21.33 7.41
N TYR A 18 32.77 -20.08 7.19
CA TYR A 18 31.85 -19.00 6.82
C TYR A 18 31.33 -19.14 5.39
N LEU A 19 32.17 -19.63 4.47
CA LEU A 19 31.76 -19.92 3.11
C LEU A 19 30.74 -21.06 3.05
N ILE A 20 30.89 -22.10 3.88
CA ILE A 20 29.92 -23.20 3.98
C ILE A 20 28.57 -22.72 4.51
N ILE A 21 28.57 -21.90 5.57
CA ILE A 21 27.32 -21.34 6.13
C ILE A 21 26.65 -20.39 5.12
N CYS A 22 27.41 -19.53 4.45
CA CYS A 22 26.85 -18.66 3.40
C CYS A 22 26.32 -19.45 2.21
N PHE A 23 26.99 -20.54 1.81
CA PHE A 23 26.54 -21.39 0.70
C PHE A 23 25.29 -22.19 1.08
N GLU A 24 25.17 -22.70 2.30
CA GLU A 24 23.96 -23.37 2.80
C GLU A 24 22.77 -22.42 2.95
N VAL A 25 22.99 -21.19 3.43
CA VAL A 25 21.94 -20.17 3.55
C VAL A 25 21.49 -19.69 2.17
N VAL A 26 22.40 -19.48 1.23
CA VAL A 26 22.08 -19.07 -0.15
C VAL A 26 21.44 -20.21 -0.95
N SER A 27 21.91 -21.45 -0.77
CA SER A 27 21.34 -22.65 -1.41
C SER A 27 19.95 -22.97 -0.86
N SER A 28 19.74 -22.83 0.46
CA SER A 28 18.42 -22.97 1.08
C SER A 28 17.46 -21.86 0.64
N SER A 29 17.94 -20.62 0.52
CA SER A 29 17.15 -19.49 0.01
C SER A 29 16.80 -19.66 -1.48
N LEU A 30 17.74 -20.15 -2.31
CA LEU A 30 17.51 -20.47 -3.73
C LEU A 30 16.61 -21.69 -3.93
N GLN A 31 16.73 -22.74 -3.11
CA GLN A 31 15.83 -23.89 -3.15
C GLN A 31 14.43 -23.54 -2.65
N ASN A 32 14.31 -22.67 -1.65
CA ASN A 32 13.02 -22.14 -1.19
C ASN A 32 12.39 -21.21 -2.23
N SER A 33 13.19 -20.42 -2.95
CA SER A 33 12.74 -19.57 -4.05
C SER A 33 12.36 -20.37 -5.30
N ALA A 34 13.10 -21.43 -5.64
CA ALA A 34 12.81 -22.33 -6.76
C ALA A 34 11.57 -23.22 -6.49
N ARG A 35 11.34 -23.63 -5.23
CA ARG A 35 10.09 -24.29 -4.81
C ARG A 35 8.90 -23.33 -4.77
N ALA A 36 9.13 -22.04 -4.48
CA ALA A 36 8.11 -21.00 -4.57
C ALA A 36 7.73 -20.64 -6.03
N LEU A 37 8.69 -20.71 -6.95
CA LEU A 37 8.47 -20.40 -8.38
C LEU A 37 7.82 -21.56 -9.16
N SER A 38 8.00 -22.82 -8.77
CA SER A 38 7.41 -23.97 -9.48
C SER A 38 6.03 -24.41 -8.95
N SER A 39 5.56 -23.88 -7.81
CA SER A 39 4.27 -24.26 -7.21
C SER A 39 3.20 -23.15 -7.20
N CYS A 40 3.50 -21.95 -7.72
CA CYS A 40 2.56 -20.82 -7.72
C CYS A 40 1.49 -20.87 -8.83
N THR A 41 1.12 -22.06 -9.31
CA THR A 41 -0.13 -22.28 -10.06
C THR A 41 -1.30 -22.63 -9.13
N TYR A 42 -1.03 -22.93 -7.86
CA TYR A 42 -2.02 -23.36 -6.88
C TYR A 42 -1.62 -22.94 -5.46
N CYS A 43 -2.00 -21.76 -4.95
CA CYS A 43 -2.21 -21.66 -3.50
C CYS A 43 -3.03 -20.47 -3.01
N PHE A 44 -3.88 -20.81 -2.05
CA PHE A 44 -4.83 -20.02 -1.29
C PHE A 44 -4.15 -19.50 0.00
N CYS A 45 -2.99 -18.84 -0.09
CA CYS A 45 -2.22 -18.46 1.09
C CYS A 45 -2.36 -16.97 1.43
N ALA A 46 -2.89 -16.69 2.62
CA ALA A 46 -2.93 -15.38 3.26
C ALA A 46 -1.53 -14.87 3.73
N GLY A 47 -0.45 -15.23 3.02
CA GLY A 47 0.93 -14.94 3.44
C GLY A 47 1.96 -14.82 2.31
N CYS A 48 1.55 -14.82 1.04
CA CYS A 48 2.49 -14.52 -0.05
C CYS A 48 2.78 -13.01 -0.07
N VAL A 49 4.06 -12.64 0.11
CA VAL A 49 4.53 -11.24 0.16
C VAL A 49 4.10 -10.47 -1.09
N ASP A 50 4.14 -11.08 -2.28
CA ASP A 50 3.68 -10.47 -3.54
C ASP A 50 2.17 -10.17 -3.55
N CYS A 51 1.37 -10.97 -2.85
CA CYS A 51 -0.06 -10.73 -2.67
C CYS A 51 -0.37 -9.72 -1.55
N VAL A 52 0.56 -9.51 -0.61
CA VAL A 52 0.44 -8.50 0.46
C VAL A 52 0.90 -7.13 -0.06
N GLU A 53 1.91 -7.06 -0.94
CA GLU A 53 2.34 -5.81 -1.57
C GLU A 53 1.29 -5.24 -2.54
N ARG A 54 0.58 -6.10 -3.29
CA ARG A 54 -0.61 -5.68 -4.08
C ARG A 54 -1.71 -4.99 -3.25
N PHE A 55 -1.67 -5.10 -1.92
CA PHE A 55 -2.76 -4.70 -1.02
C PHE A 55 -2.53 -3.36 -0.33
N TYR A 56 -1.29 -2.90 -0.14
CA TYR A 56 -1.03 -1.62 0.53
C TYR A 56 -1.00 -0.41 -0.42
N ASP A 57 -0.95 -0.64 -1.74
CA ASP A 57 -1.00 0.43 -2.74
C ASP A 57 -2.42 0.75 -3.23
N TYR A 58 -3.47 0.12 -2.66
CA TYR A 58 -4.85 0.62 -2.80
C TYR A 58 -5.09 1.84 -1.88
N SER A 59 -4.15 2.77 -1.88
CA SER A 59 -4.46 4.15 -1.55
C SER A 59 -4.94 4.78 -2.86
N PRO A 60 -6.19 5.30 -2.95
CA PRO A 60 -6.72 5.89 -4.18
C PRO A 60 -5.90 7.09 -4.71
N ASN A 61 -4.83 7.50 -4.02
CA ASN A 61 -4.08 8.70 -4.31
C ASN A 61 -2.55 8.50 -4.43
N ILE A 62 -2.00 7.27 -4.47
CA ILE A 62 -0.60 7.04 -4.84
C ILE A 62 -0.56 6.40 -6.22
N SER A 63 -0.39 7.24 -7.24
CA SER A 63 -0.22 6.80 -8.63
C SER A 63 1.18 6.23 -8.86
N ILE A 64 1.50 5.06 -8.28
CA ILE A 64 2.27 4.11 -9.08
C ILE A 64 1.28 3.76 -10.19
N LYS A 65 1.48 4.27 -11.41
CA LYS A 65 0.61 3.96 -12.56
C LYS A 65 0.71 2.46 -12.82
N MET A 66 -0.04 1.65 -12.07
CA MET A 66 -0.32 0.27 -12.43
C MET A 66 -1.06 0.38 -13.75
N SER A 67 -0.34 0.13 -14.83
CA SER A 67 -0.87 0.29 -16.16
C SER A 67 -1.94 -0.77 -16.34
N ARG A 68 -3.17 -0.35 -16.63
CA ARG A 68 -4.28 -1.26 -16.88
C ARG A 68 -4.37 -1.55 -18.36
N CYS A 69 -4.65 -2.79 -18.72
CA CYS A 69 -4.97 -3.13 -20.09
C CYS A 69 -6.21 -2.33 -20.54
N VAL A 70 -6.11 -1.54 -21.60
CA VAL A 70 -7.22 -0.70 -22.08
C VAL A 70 -8.46 -1.52 -22.47
N ASN A 71 -8.29 -2.76 -22.96
CA ASN A 71 -9.41 -3.60 -23.39
C ASN A 71 -10.11 -4.29 -22.21
N CYS A 72 -9.35 -4.99 -21.35
CA CYS A 72 -9.90 -5.84 -20.29
C CYS A 72 -9.76 -5.25 -18.87
N ALA A 73 -9.21 -4.05 -18.73
CA ALA A 73 -8.93 -3.34 -17.47
C ALA A 73 -8.11 -4.10 -16.43
N LEU A 74 -7.46 -5.19 -16.83
CA LEU A 74 -6.61 -5.95 -15.93
C LEU A 74 -5.42 -5.08 -15.52
N SER A 75 -5.18 -4.94 -14.21
CA SER A 75 -3.97 -4.31 -13.69
C SER A 75 -2.76 -5.15 -14.09
N LEU A 76 -1.88 -4.59 -14.91
CA LEU A 76 -0.68 -5.26 -15.39
C LEU A 76 0.47 -4.99 -14.43
N VAL A 77 1.09 -6.06 -13.94
CA VAL A 77 2.35 -5.97 -13.20
C VAL A 77 3.52 -5.88 -14.18
N ASP A 78 4.66 -5.35 -13.75
CA ASP A 78 5.81 -5.14 -14.66
C ASP A 78 6.39 -6.45 -15.23
N SER A 79 6.14 -7.59 -14.59
CA SER A 79 6.53 -8.90 -15.09
C SER A 79 5.59 -9.47 -16.17
N GLN A 80 4.40 -8.87 -16.38
CA GLN A 80 3.46 -9.36 -17.39
C GLN A 80 3.76 -8.76 -18.77
N PRO A 81 3.76 -9.58 -19.83
CA PRO A 81 3.96 -9.10 -21.18
C PRO A 81 2.82 -8.14 -21.56
N ARG A 82 3.21 -6.95 -22.01
CA ARG A 82 2.31 -5.88 -22.44
C ARG A 82 2.87 -5.20 -23.67
N ARG A 83 1.97 -4.68 -24.51
CA ARG A 83 2.27 -3.93 -25.73
C ARG A 83 1.78 -2.50 -25.57
N GLN A 84 2.52 -1.53 -26.07
CA GLN A 84 1.97 -0.17 -26.20
C GLN A 84 0.99 -0.14 -27.37
N ILE A 85 -0.04 0.70 -27.28
CA ILE A 85 -1.00 0.86 -28.38
C ILE A 85 -0.32 1.42 -29.63
N GLY A 86 0.72 2.23 -29.48
CA GLY A 86 1.54 2.71 -30.60
C GLY A 86 2.23 1.61 -31.42
N GLU A 87 2.35 0.38 -30.90
CA GLU A 87 2.88 -0.79 -31.66
C GLU A 87 1.80 -1.48 -32.51
N ALA A 88 0.51 -1.20 -32.27
CA ALA A 88 -0.59 -1.85 -32.98
C ALA A 88 -0.87 -1.20 -34.34
N THR A 89 -1.36 -2.00 -35.29
CA THR A 89 -1.76 -1.47 -36.62
C THR A 89 -3.01 -0.60 -36.54
N ASP A 90 -3.21 0.29 -37.51
CA ASP A 90 -4.39 1.16 -37.57
C ASP A 90 -5.71 0.37 -37.59
N ALA A 91 -5.73 -0.80 -38.22
CA ALA A 91 -6.89 -1.68 -38.22
C ALA A 91 -7.19 -2.22 -36.81
N MET A 92 -6.18 -2.67 -36.08
CA MET A 92 -6.32 -3.13 -34.69
C MET A 92 -6.77 -1.99 -33.77
N VAL A 93 -6.19 -0.81 -33.94
CA VAL A 93 -6.55 0.42 -33.23
C VAL A 93 -8.01 0.80 -33.51
N GLY A 94 -8.46 0.70 -34.76
CA GLY A 94 -9.86 0.94 -35.16
C GLY A 94 -10.84 -0.04 -34.50
N ILE A 95 -10.51 -1.33 -34.50
CA ILE A 95 -11.30 -2.36 -33.81
C ILE A 95 -11.34 -2.08 -32.31
N LEU A 96 -10.19 -1.81 -31.68
CA LEU A 96 -10.11 -1.56 -30.25
C LEU A 96 -10.92 -0.33 -29.84
N ARG A 97 -10.85 0.78 -30.60
CA ARG A 97 -11.70 1.96 -30.38
C ARG A 97 -13.18 1.60 -30.42
N SER A 98 -13.61 0.80 -31.41
CA SER A 98 -15.00 0.35 -31.51
C SER A 98 -15.45 -0.46 -30.28
N TRP A 99 -14.53 -1.19 -29.66
CA TRP A 99 -14.81 -1.99 -28.47
C TRP A 99 -14.91 -1.16 -27.21
N ILE A 100 -14.06 -0.15 -27.04
CA ILE A 100 -13.95 0.61 -25.78
C ILE A 100 -14.79 1.89 -25.76
N THR A 101 -15.39 2.30 -26.88
CA THR A 101 -16.26 3.49 -26.97
C THR A 101 -17.32 3.45 -25.84
N PRO A 102 -17.48 4.54 -25.05
CA PRO A 102 -16.99 5.90 -25.27
C PRO A 102 -15.63 6.25 -24.64
N ALA A 103 -14.83 5.27 -24.18
CA ALA A 103 -13.51 5.56 -23.60
C ALA A 103 -12.57 6.24 -24.60
N THR A 104 -11.83 7.24 -24.13
CA THR A 104 -10.69 7.81 -24.87
C THR A 104 -9.49 6.88 -24.77
N MET A 105 -8.81 6.68 -25.88
CA MET A 105 -7.59 5.89 -25.97
C MET A 105 -6.40 6.82 -26.18
N LEU A 106 -5.35 6.64 -25.40
CA LEU A 106 -4.10 7.39 -25.49
C LEU A 106 -3.01 6.51 -26.14
N VAL A 107 -1.95 7.13 -26.65
CA VAL A 107 -0.85 6.40 -27.33
C VAL A 107 0.00 5.64 -26.31
N GLU A 108 0.12 6.20 -25.11
CA GLU A 108 0.79 5.63 -23.95
C GLU A 108 -0.01 4.52 -23.24
N ASP A 109 -1.27 4.31 -23.64
CA ASP A 109 -2.05 3.21 -23.08
C ASP A 109 -1.43 1.87 -23.49
N VAL A 110 -1.64 0.87 -22.64
CA VAL A 110 -1.09 -0.47 -22.83
C VAL A 110 -2.19 -1.50 -22.98
N ILE A 111 -1.86 -2.59 -23.65
CA ILE A 111 -2.72 -3.76 -23.80
C ILE A 111 -1.95 -5.01 -23.34
N CYS A 112 -2.62 -5.90 -22.61
CA CYS A 112 -2.03 -7.17 -22.23
C CYS A 112 -1.84 -8.08 -23.45
N GLN A 113 -0.88 -8.99 -23.38
CA GLN A 113 -0.55 -9.88 -24.49
C GLN A 113 -1.75 -10.68 -25.02
N GLU A 114 -2.64 -11.14 -24.14
CA GLU A 114 -3.83 -11.92 -24.48
C GLU A 114 -4.86 -11.08 -25.23
N CYS A 115 -5.06 -9.82 -24.83
CA CYS A 115 -5.94 -8.91 -25.56
C CYS A 115 -5.33 -8.48 -26.89
N TYR A 116 -4.00 -8.37 -26.98
CA TYR A 116 -3.30 -8.08 -28.22
C TYR A 116 -3.48 -9.22 -29.25
N ALA A 117 -3.29 -10.48 -28.83
CA ALA A 117 -3.51 -11.64 -29.71
C ALA A 117 -4.96 -11.75 -30.22
N ILE A 118 -5.92 -11.38 -29.37
CA ILE A 118 -7.33 -11.28 -29.77
C ILE A 118 -7.55 -10.18 -30.81
N LEU A 119 -6.93 -9.02 -30.65
CA LEU A 119 -7.03 -7.93 -31.63
C LEU A 119 -6.39 -8.31 -32.97
N GLU A 120 -5.25 -9.01 -32.95
CA GLU A 120 -4.59 -9.49 -34.15
C GLU A 120 -5.50 -10.46 -34.93
N SER A 121 -6.09 -11.42 -34.22
CA SER A 121 -7.08 -12.36 -34.78
C SER A 121 -8.33 -11.64 -35.33
N ALA A 122 -8.81 -10.63 -34.60
CA ALA A 122 -9.95 -9.82 -35.00
C ALA A 122 -9.67 -9.00 -36.27
N SER A 123 -8.46 -8.43 -36.39
CA SER A 123 -8.03 -7.69 -37.58
C SER A 123 -8.01 -8.56 -38.83
N LEU A 124 -7.55 -9.81 -38.71
CA LEU A 124 -7.59 -10.78 -39.80
C LEU A 124 -9.02 -11.14 -40.20
N ASN A 125 -9.92 -11.31 -39.24
CA ASN A 125 -11.32 -11.60 -39.49
C ASN A 125 -12.05 -10.43 -40.16
N MET A 126 -11.78 -9.19 -39.74
CA MET A 126 -12.34 -7.99 -40.35
C MET A 126 -11.91 -7.86 -41.82
N SER A 127 -10.67 -8.21 -42.13
CA SER A 127 -10.14 -8.22 -43.52
C SER A 127 -10.85 -9.26 -44.40
N ARG A 128 -11.44 -10.30 -43.80
CA ARG A 128 -12.26 -11.32 -44.47
C ARG A 128 -13.76 -10.94 -44.54
N GLY A 129 -14.13 -9.74 -44.10
CA GLY A 129 -15.52 -9.30 -44.04
C GLY A 129 -16.35 -9.97 -42.94
N LEU A 130 -15.71 -10.66 -42.00
CA LEU A 130 -16.40 -11.28 -40.87
C LEU A 130 -16.71 -10.24 -39.79
N ARG A 131 -17.90 -10.34 -39.18
CA ARG A 131 -18.29 -9.50 -38.06
C ARG A 131 -17.37 -9.78 -36.86
N VAL A 132 -16.78 -8.73 -36.32
CA VAL A 132 -15.89 -8.79 -35.16
C VAL A 132 -16.65 -8.34 -33.93
N GLU A 133 -16.87 -9.26 -32.99
CA GLU A 133 -17.43 -8.94 -31.68
C GLU A 133 -16.34 -8.65 -30.66
N ARG A 134 -16.70 -7.88 -29.62
CA ARG A 134 -15.77 -7.53 -28.56
C ARG A 134 -15.38 -8.78 -27.78
N ALA A 135 -14.08 -9.07 -27.74
CA ALA A 135 -13.52 -10.18 -26.99
C ALA A 135 -12.48 -9.68 -25.97
N TYR A 136 -12.32 -10.46 -24.90
CA TYR A 136 -11.44 -10.13 -23.78
C TYR A 136 -10.44 -11.25 -23.56
N GLY A 137 -9.15 -10.88 -23.43
CA GLY A 137 -8.06 -11.84 -23.20
C GLY A 137 -8.16 -12.52 -21.84
N HIS A 138 -8.67 -11.79 -20.85
CA HIS A 138 -8.85 -12.30 -19.50
C HIS A 138 -10.34 -12.43 -19.17
N GLN A 139 -10.74 -13.67 -18.94
CA GLN A 139 -12.04 -14.05 -18.42
C GLN A 139 -11.86 -14.55 -16.99
N GLN A 140 -12.91 -14.46 -16.17
CA GLN A 140 -12.88 -14.96 -14.79
C GLN A 140 -11.75 -14.34 -13.94
N VAL A 141 -11.57 -13.02 -14.02
CA VAL A 141 -10.65 -12.26 -13.17
C VAL A 141 -11.40 -11.22 -12.35
N CYS A 142 -10.92 -10.94 -11.14
CA CYS A 142 -11.46 -9.87 -10.31
C CYS A 142 -11.00 -8.52 -10.87
N PHE A 143 -11.92 -7.70 -11.39
CA PHE A 143 -11.56 -6.40 -12.01
C PHE A 143 -10.90 -5.40 -11.05
N VAL A 144 -11.11 -5.55 -9.74
CA VAL A 144 -10.52 -4.67 -8.72
C VAL A 144 -9.02 -4.94 -8.56
N CYS A 145 -8.62 -6.21 -8.44
CA CYS A 145 -7.26 -6.61 -8.08
C CYS A 145 -6.52 -7.44 -9.15
N GLY A 146 -7.19 -7.82 -10.22
CA GLY A 146 -6.67 -8.65 -11.31
C GLY A 146 -6.41 -10.12 -10.98
N CYS A 147 -6.75 -10.60 -9.79
CA CYS A 147 -6.56 -12.01 -9.45
C CYS A 147 -7.54 -12.90 -10.21
N SER A 148 -7.07 -14.10 -10.56
CA SER A 148 -7.94 -15.15 -11.11
C SER A 148 -9.06 -15.50 -10.13
N MET A 149 -10.27 -15.63 -10.65
CA MET A 149 -11.44 -16.13 -9.93
C MET A 149 -11.66 -17.62 -10.14
N LEU A 150 -10.91 -18.24 -11.06
CA LEU A 150 -10.92 -19.68 -11.24
C LEU A 150 -10.40 -20.32 -9.94
N ARG A 151 -11.25 -21.11 -9.28
CA ARG A 151 -10.99 -21.79 -8.00
C ARG A 151 -10.83 -20.86 -6.78
N ALA A 152 -11.10 -19.57 -6.93
CA ALA A 152 -11.14 -18.65 -5.80
C ALA A 152 -12.56 -18.58 -5.21
N GLN A 153 -12.64 -18.34 -3.90
CA GLN A 153 -13.90 -17.90 -3.31
C GLN A 153 -14.23 -16.50 -3.84
N THR A 154 -15.45 -16.33 -4.32
CA THR A 154 -15.93 -15.12 -4.97
C THR A 154 -17.27 -14.71 -4.40
N HIS A 155 -17.56 -13.43 -4.46
CA HIS A 155 -18.81 -12.86 -4.01
C HIS A 155 -19.53 -12.20 -5.19
N ARG A 156 -20.85 -12.34 -5.26
CA ARG A 156 -21.67 -11.61 -6.23
C ARG A 156 -21.80 -10.16 -5.81
N VAL A 157 -21.61 -9.23 -6.74
CA VAL A 157 -21.74 -7.80 -6.44
C VAL A 157 -23.17 -7.38 -6.75
N SER A 158 -23.89 -6.91 -5.74
CA SER A 158 -25.17 -6.22 -5.96
C SER A 158 -24.89 -4.78 -6.34
N ILE A 159 -25.43 -4.32 -7.47
CA ILE A 159 -25.23 -2.94 -7.94
C ILE A 159 -25.81 -1.94 -6.93
N ASP A 160 -26.94 -2.28 -6.30
CA ASP A 160 -27.64 -1.40 -5.35
C ASP A 160 -27.11 -1.48 -3.92
N SER A 161 -25.89 -1.99 -3.73
CA SER A 161 -25.26 -2.07 -2.40
C SER A 161 -24.14 -1.04 -2.24
N PRO A 162 -23.91 -0.51 -1.02
CA PRO A 162 -22.81 0.43 -0.80
C PRO A 162 -21.44 -0.21 -1.06
N GLU A 163 -21.31 -1.53 -0.87
CA GLU A 163 -20.12 -2.28 -1.31
C GLU A 163 -19.98 -2.30 -2.83
N GLY A 164 -21.10 -2.44 -3.55
CA GLY A 164 -21.18 -2.33 -5.00
C GLY A 164 -20.69 -0.98 -5.49
N ASP A 165 -21.19 0.11 -4.90
CA ASP A 165 -20.74 1.48 -5.22
C ASP A 165 -19.23 1.65 -5.01
N PHE A 166 -18.72 1.16 -3.88
CA PHE A 166 -17.29 1.18 -3.59
C PHE A 166 -16.50 0.40 -4.65
N ILE A 167 -16.94 -0.80 -5.02
CA ILE A 167 -16.27 -1.63 -6.04
C ILE A 167 -16.35 -0.97 -7.43
N MET A 168 -17.50 -0.39 -7.80
CA MET A 168 -17.67 0.32 -9.07
C MET A 168 -16.73 1.51 -9.18
N SER A 169 -16.50 2.23 -8.08
CA SER A 169 -15.53 3.34 -8.04
C SER A 169 -14.07 2.90 -8.27
N CYS A 170 -13.78 1.61 -8.10
CA CYS A 170 -12.44 1.03 -8.24
C CYS A 170 -12.12 0.55 -9.67
N ILE A 171 -13.14 0.43 -10.53
CA ILE A 171 -13.02 -0.12 -11.89
C ILE A 171 -13.33 0.94 -12.95
N PRO A 172 -12.77 0.82 -14.18
CA PRO A 172 -13.16 1.71 -15.27
C PRO A 172 -14.64 1.55 -15.60
N THR A 173 -15.32 2.67 -15.87
CA THR A 173 -16.78 2.73 -16.11
C THR A 173 -17.22 1.79 -17.24
N GLN A 174 -16.38 1.60 -18.25
CA GLN A 174 -16.71 0.73 -19.40
C GLN A 174 -16.73 -0.76 -19.04
N GLN A 175 -16.22 -1.16 -17.88
CA GLN A 175 -16.20 -2.56 -17.44
C GLN A 175 -17.28 -2.88 -16.40
N VAL A 176 -18.02 -1.88 -15.92
CA VAL A 176 -19.07 -2.05 -14.90
C VAL A 176 -20.11 -3.10 -15.33
N HIS A 177 -20.46 -3.14 -16.62
CA HIS A 177 -21.40 -4.12 -17.17
C HIS A 177 -20.95 -5.59 -17.02
N ARG A 178 -19.66 -5.84 -16.76
CA ARG A 178 -19.09 -7.19 -16.58
C ARG A 178 -18.91 -7.55 -15.11
N LEU A 179 -19.19 -6.62 -14.20
CA LEU A 179 -19.01 -6.82 -12.77
C LEU A 179 -20.15 -7.66 -12.22
N GLU A 180 -20.08 -8.98 -12.41
CA GLU A 180 -20.99 -9.92 -11.72
C GLU A 180 -20.41 -10.35 -10.37
N ARG A 181 -19.10 -10.56 -10.32
CA ARG A 181 -18.39 -11.15 -9.16
C ARG A 181 -17.05 -10.48 -8.91
N VAL A 182 -16.64 -10.50 -7.66
CA VAL A 182 -15.28 -10.14 -7.22
C VAL A 182 -14.69 -11.26 -6.36
N CYS A 183 -13.37 -11.28 -6.21
CA CYS A 183 -12.76 -12.19 -5.25
C CYS A 183 -13.17 -11.83 -3.81
N LEU A 184 -13.23 -12.83 -2.93
CA LEU A 184 -13.64 -12.64 -1.53
C LEU A 184 -12.82 -11.55 -0.80
N ARG A 185 -11.55 -11.41 -1.16
CA ARG A 185 -10.67 -10.39 -0.57
C ARG A 185 -11.09 -8.97 -0.95
N CYS A 186 -11.41 -8.73 -2.21
CA CYS A 186 -11.91 -7.42 -2.66
C CYS A 186 -13.27 -7.11 -2.05
N TRP A 187 -14.15 -8.12 -1.95
CA TRP A 187 -15.42 -7.99 -1.25
C TRP A 187 -15.24 -7.57 0.21
N THR A 188 -14.42 -8.30 0.96
CA THR A 188 -14.15 -8.00 2.38
C THR A 188 -13.55 -6.61 2.56
N ASN A 189 -12.70 -6.17 1.63
CA ASN A 189 -12.14 -4.83 1.65
C ASN A 189 -13.21 -3.74 1.39
N ALA A 190 -14.11 -3.97 0.44
CA ALA A 190 -15.23 -3.08 0.19
C ALA A 190 -16.11 -2.96 1.44
N SER A 191 -16.52 -4.09 2.03
CA SER A 191 -17.33 -4.09 3.27
C SER A 191 -16.64 -3.36 4.43
N ARG A 192 -15.32 -3.52 4.61
CA ARG A 192 -14.56 -2.78 5.63
C ARG A 192 -14.52 -1.29 5.34
N SER A 193 -14.39 -0.90 4.08
CA SER A 193 -14.35 0.51 3.68
C SER A 193 -15.69 1.19 3.89
N VAL A 194 -16.79 0.53 3.50
CA VAL A 194 -18.15 0.98 3.79
C VAL A 194 -18.38 1.15 5.28
N ARG A 195 -18.04 0.14 6.10
CA ARG A 195 -18.18 0.23 7.57
C ARG A 195 -17.41 1.40 8.18
N ARG A 196 -16.18 1.66 7.72
CA ARG A 196 -15.39 2.82 8.16
C ARG A 196 -16.04 4.13 7.76
N GLN A 197 -16.57 4.22 6.54
CA GLN A 197 -17.26 5.41 6.06
C GLN A 197 -18.52 5.68 6.89
N THR A 198 -19.35 4.65 7.11
CA THR A 198 -20.54 4.75 7.97
C THR A 198 -20.20 5.21 9.39
N GLN A 199 -19.15 4.65 10.00
CA GLN A 199 -18.70 5.06 11.33
C GLN A 199 -18.22 6.52 11.35
N TYR A 200 -17.51 6.95 10.31
CA TYR A 200 -17.07 8.33 10.18
C TYR A 200 -18.27 9.29 10.06
N ASP A 201 -19.26 8.95 9.23
CA ASP A 201 -20.46 9.75 9.04
C ASP A 201 -21.30 9.83 10.34
N GLN A 202 -21.40 8.72 11.08
CA GLN A 202 -22.04 8.71 12.41
C GLN A 202 -21.32 9.63 13.41
N ASN A 203 -19.99 9.55 13.49
CA ASN A 203 -19.20 10.41 14.38
C ASN A 203 -19.34 11.89 14.00
N ARG A 204 -19.39 12.20 12.69
CA ARG A 204 -19.59 13.56 12.18
C ARG A 204 -20.96 14.11 12.59
N LEU A 205 -22.02 13.32 12.46
CA LEU A 205 -23.37 13.74 12.87
C LEU A 205 -23.48 13.94 14.38
N GLN A 206 -22.85 13.08 15.19
CA GLN A 206 -22.82 13.26 16.65
C GLN A 206 -22.13 14.55 17.07
N GLN A 207 -21.04 14.94 16.40
CA GLN A 207 -20.34 16.20 16.66
C GLN A 207 -21.20 17.42 16.31
N ILE A 208 -21.94 17.38 15.20
CA ILE A 208 -22.87 18.47 14.82
C ILE A 208 -23.97 18.60 15.88
N ALA A 209 -24.58 17.48 16.29
CA ALA A 209 -25.62 17.49 17.32
C ALA A 209 -25.12 18.02 18.68
N HIS A 210 -23.88 17.70 19.07
CA HIS A 210 -23.28 18.28 20.28
C HIS A 210 -22.95 19.77 20.14
N GLY A 211 -22.51 20.21 18.96
CA GLY A 211 -22.25 21.63 18.70
C GLY A 211 -23.51 22.50 18.77
N GLU A 212 -24.64 22.01 18.26
CA GLU A 212 -25.93 22.72 18.34
C GLU A 212 -26.46 22.80 19.78
N ALA A 213 -26.33 21.73 20.56
CA ALA A 213 -26.77 21.72 21.97
C ALA A 213 -26.01 22.74 22.83
N VAL A 214 -24.71 22.92 22.60
CA VAL A 214 -23.89 23.90 23.32
C VAL A 214 -24.27 25.34 22.92
N ALA A 215 -24.55 25.59 21.64
CA ALA A 215 -24.95 26.91 21.15
C ALA A 215 -26.30 27.39 21.74
N THR A 216 -27.24 26.48 22.01
CA THR A 216 -28.52 26.84 22.65
C THR A 216 -28.43 27.17 24.13
N GLN A 217 -27.33 26.81 24.81
CA GLN A 217 -27.19 27.02 26.25
C GLN A 217 -26.50 28.34 26.60
N GLU A 218 -25.78 28.96 25.66
CA GLU A 218 -25.09 30.25 25.89
C GLU A 218 -26.00 31.48 25.72
N ASP A 219 -27.18 31.35 25.12
CA ASP A 219 -28.10 32.48 24.86
C ASP A 219 -29.17 32.70 25.95
N MET A 220 -29.17 31.88 27.02
CA MET A 220 -30.12 32.01 28.13
C MET A 220 -29.57 32.67 29.40
N ASP A 221 -28.27 33.01 29.46
CA ASP A 221 -27.62 33.50 30.70
C ASP A 221 -27.16 34.99 30.68
N VAL A 222 -27.63 35.81 29.74
CA VAL A 222 -27.25 37.25 29.65
C VAL A 222 -28.31 38.21 30.23
N HIS A 223 -29.34 37.73 30.93
CA HIS A 223 -30.30 38.61 31.64
C HIS A 223 -30.50 38.20 33.11
N THR A 224 -29.44 38.26 33.93
CA THR A 224 -29.60 38.44 35.38
C THR A 224 -28.54 39.40 35.92
N SER A 225 -28.89 40.67 35.96
CA SER A 225 -28.37 41.63 36.95
C SER A 225 -29.23 42.88 36.98
N ARG A 226 -30.15 42.96 37.96
CA ARG A 226 -30.33 44.16 38.77
C ARG A 226 -31.31 43.98 39.93
N HIS A 227 -30.81 44.35 41.13
CA HIS A 227 -31.52 44.65 42.38
C HIS A 227 -32.23 43.44 43.06
N GLU A 228 -32.21 43.25 44.37
CA GLU A 228 -32.16 44.23 45.46
C GLU A 228 -31.72 43.58 46.78
N VAL A 229 -31.12 44.39 47.64
CA VAL A 229 -30.88 44.17 49.07
C VAL A 229 -32.24 44.08 49.78
N VAL A 230 -32.43 43.15 50.74
CA VAL A 230 -33.11 43.40 52.03
C VAL A 230 -33.12 42.15 52.92
N SER A 231 -32.90 42.43 54.20
CA SER A 231 -32.81 41.59 55.37
C SER A 231 -34.02 40.69 55.67
N GLY A 232 -33.71 39.49 56.19
CA GLY A 232 -34.26 38.94 57.42
C GLY A 232 -35.73 38.50 57.47
N THR A 233 -35.98 37.19 57.44
CA THR A 233 -37.04 36.58 58.26
C THR A 233 -36.73 35.10 58.52
N SER A 234 -36.70 34.74 59.80
CA SER A 234 -36.57 33.39 60.34
C SER A 234 -37.84 32.56 60.14
N THR A 235 -37.72 31.36 59.56
CA THR A 235 -38.77 30.32 59.61
C THR A 235 -38.15 28.91 59.57
N PRO A 236 -38.85 27.89 60.11
CA PRO A 236 -38.23 26.81 60.86
C PRO A 236 -37.72 25.65 60.00
N THR A 237 -36.56 25.16 60.43
CA THR A 237 -35.87 23.95 59.99
C THR A 237 -36.79 22.73 60.10
N ARG A 238 -37.23 22.20 58.96
CA ARG A 238 -37.83 20.87 58.85
C ARG A 238 -36.71 19.90 58.48
N GLU A 239 -36.29 19.14 59.48
CA GLU A 239 -35.23 18.14 59.42
C GLU A 239 -35.66 17.00 58.49
N PHE A 240 -35.21 17.06 57.23
CA PHE A 240 -35.28 15.92 56.31
C PHE A 240 -34.03 15.06 56.54
N SER A 241 -34.23 13.91 57.15
CA SER A 241 -33.22 12.86 57.31
C SER A 241 -32.85 12.32 55.93
N ILE A 242 -31.79 12.86 55.33
CA ILE A 242 -31.20 12.34 54.09
C ILE A 242 -30.54 10.99 54.47
N PRO A 243 -30.97 9.86 53.88
CA PRO A 243 -30.33 8.57 54.13
C PRO A 243 -28.90 8.62 53.61
N THR A 244 -27.95 8.31 54.50
CA THR A 244 -26.52 8.29 54.21
C THR A 244 -26.25 7.37 53.01
N PRO A 245 -25.65 7.88 51.91
CA PRO A 245 -25.35 7.05 50.77
C PRO A 245 -24.41 5.90 51.17
N PRO A 246 -24.57 4.70 50.59
CA PRO A 246 -23.73 3.55 50.90
C PRO A 246 -22.26 3.92 50.68
N PRO A 247 -21.34 3.43 51.55
CA PRO A 247 -19.92 3.74 51.46
C PRO A 247 -19.42 3.37 50.06
N LEU A 248 -18.95 4.39 49.33
CA LEU A 248 -18.32 4.19 48.03
C LEU A 248 -17.17 3.18 48.19
N PRO A 249 -17.03 2.22 47.26
CA PRO A 249 -15.94 1.27 47.30
C PRO A 249 -14.64 2.04 47.41
N ILE A 250 -13.83 1.65 48.41
CA ILE A 250 -12.50 2.19 48.70
C ILE A 250 -11.80 2.38 47.36
N GLN A 251 -11.63 3.64 46.95
CA GLN A 251 -10.83 3.98 45.78
C GLN A 251 -9.46 3.41 46.07
N GLN A 252 -9.12 2.32 45.37
CA GLN A 252 -7.76 1.82 45.30
C GLN A 252 -6.90 3.02 44.96
N LEU A 253 -6.03 3.40 45.90
CA LEU A 253 -4.97 4.38 45.71
C LEU A 253 -4.47 4.24 44.27
N HIS A 254 -4.69 5.31 43.49
CA HIS A 254 -4.10 5.49 42.18
C HIS A 254 -2.62 5.10 42.31
N GLN A 255 -2.26 3.93 41.81
CA GLN A 255 -0.87 3.64 41.52
C GLN A 255 -0.51 4.66 40.46
N ASP A 256 0.30 5.65 40.84
CA ASP A 256 0.87 6.60 39.91
C ASP A 256 1.36 5.81 38.69
N PRO A 257 0.94 6.18 37.47
CA PRO A 257 1.28 5.42 36.28
C PRO A 257 2.79 5.28 36.25
N ILE A 258 3.27 4.05 36.43
CA ILE A 258 4.69 3.70 36.39
C ILE A 258 5.20 4.29 35.08
N VAL A 259 5.93 5.41 35.18
CA VAL A 259 6.45 6.14 34.04
C VAL A 259 7.50 5.20 33.44
N SER A 260 7.08 4.43 32.45
CA SER A 260 7.94 3.57 31.67
C SER A 260 8.99 4.48 31.03
N HIS A 261 10.20 4.48 31.60
CA HIS A 261 11.37 5.11 31.01
C HIS A 261 11.73 4.35 29.75
N GLN A 262 11.04 4.64 28.65
CA GLN A 262 11.44 4.16 27.34
C GLN A 262 12.78 4.80 27.01
N SER A 263 13.80 3.95 26.85
CA SER A 263 15.12 4.38 26.41
C SER A 263 15.00 5.10 25.07
N LYS A 264 15.51 6.33 25.03
CA LYS A 264 15.57 7.13 23.82
C LYS A 264 16.90 6.88 23.10
N ILE A 265 16.82 6.55 21.82
CA ILE A 265 17.96 6.37 20.93
C ILE A 265 18.17 7.69 20.18
N ILE A 266 19.35 8.28 20.26
CA ILE A 266 19.66 9.54 19.57
C ILE A 266 20.38 9.22 18.26
N SER A 267 19.91 9.77 17.14
CA SER A 267 20.59 9.67 15.85
C SER A 267 21.25 11.00 15.47
N SER A 268 22.49 10.95 14.97
CA SER A 268 23.16 12.12 14.39
C SER A 268 22.82 12.34 12.91
N ILE A 269 22.34 11.29 12.23
CA ILE A 269 22.11 11.28 10.78
C ILE A 269 20.63 11.49 10.48
N TYR A 270 19.75 10.79 11.21
CA TYR A 270 18.32 10.79 10.94
C TYR A 270 17.60 11.79 11.85
N LYS A 271 16.63 12.48 11.26
CA LYS A 271 15.70 13.37 11.96
C LYS A 271 14.29 12.79 11.92
N ARG A 272 13.40 13.24 12.80
CA ARG A 272 11.99 12.82 12.75
C ARG A 272 11.00 13.98 12.77
N ALA A 273 9.89 13.78 12.09
CA ALA A 273 8.72 14.63 12.24
C ALA A 273 8.05 14.41 13.61
N SER A 274 7.31 15.42 14.08
CA SER A 274 6.47 15.28 15.26
C SER A 274 5.37 14.26 15.02
N ALA A 275 5.00 13.49 16.05
CA ALA A 275 3.93 12.50 15.98
C ALA A 275 2.54 13.15 16.16
N SER A 276 2.30 14.29 15.50
CA SER A 276 1.05 15.05 15.63
C SER A 276 0.04 14.69 14.54
N SER A 277 -1.20 14.46 14.96
CA SER A 277 -2.36 14.36 14.07
C SER A 277 -3.08 15.69 13.83
N ARG A 278 -2.67 16.76 14.53
CA ARG A 278 -3.38 18.06 14.54
C ARG A 278 -2.80 19.10 13.59
N TYR A 279 -1.59 18.90 13.11
CA TYR A 279 -0.89 19.86 12.26
C TYR A 279 -0.26 19.16 11.07
N CYS A 280 -0.07 19.91 9.99
CA CYS A 280 0.69 19.45 8.84
C CYS A 280 2.17 19.25 9.23
N ILE A 281 2.87 18.30 8.60
CA ILE A 281 4.31 18.08 8.81
C ILE A 281 5.17 19.32 8.53
N PHE A 282 4.67 20.27 7.74
CA PHE A 282 5.28 21.58 7.54
C PHE A 282 4.88 22.50 8.70
N GLY A 283 5.86 22.86 9.54
CA GLY A 283 5.59 23.57 10.80
C GLY A 283 4.91 24.93 10.67
N SER A 284 5.06 25.61 9.53
CA SER A 284 4.43 26.91 9.23
C SER A 284 3.04 26.80 8.61
N CYS A 285 2.58 25.59 8.29
CA CYS A 285 1.32 25.36 7.60
C CYS A 285 0.11 25.45 8.54
N ARG A 286 -0.87 26.29 8.19
CA ARG A 286 -2.13 26.48 8.94
C ARG A 286 -3.36 25.89 8.25
N LYS A 287 -3.18 25.09 7.20
CA LYS A 287 -4.32 24.45 6.52
C LYS A 287 -4.97 23.42 7.43
N THR A 288 -6.29 23.44 7.49
CA THR A 288 -7.12 22.55 8.31
C THR A 288 -7.36 21.19 7.65
N GLU A 289 -7.23 21.12 6.33
CA GLU A 289 -7.27 19.86 5.60
C GLU A 289 -6.00 19.04 5.89
N LEU A 290 -6.16 17.94 6.61
CA LEU A 290 -5.05 17.10 7.07
C LEU A 290 -5.26 15.65 6.63
N LEU A 291 -4.45 15.21 5.68
CA LEU A 291 -4.43 13.85 5.15
C LEU A 291 -3.30 13.04 5.81
N LEU A 292 -3.44 11.73 5.88
CA LEU A 292 -2.34 10.84 6.26
C LEU A 292 -1.18 10.98 5.27
N VAL A 293 0.06 11.05 5.77
CA VAL A 293 1.23 11.05 4.88
C VAL A 293 1.33 9.70 4.16
N PRO A 294 1.27 9.68 2.81
CA PRO A 294 1.34 8.44 2.04
C PRO A 294 2.67 7.69 2.25
N SER A 295 2.63 6.35 2.24
CA SER A 295 3.81 5.50 2.52
C SER A 295 4.98 5.77 1.57
N VAL A 296 4.72 6.01 0.28
CA VAL A 296 5.75 6.33 -0.72
C VAL A 296 6.48 7.63 -0.37
N ILE A 297 5.76 8.64 0.13
CA ILE A 297 6.37 9.90 0.59
C ILE A 297 7.23 9.64 1.84
N LYS A 298 6.75 8.82 2.79
CA LYS A 298 7.55 8.46 3.97
C LYS A 298 8.86 7.76 3.59
N GLU A 299 8.81 6.87 2.60
CA GLU A 299 10.00 6.17 2.09
C GLU A 299 10.98 7.11 1.41
N MET A 300 10.50 7.96 0.52
CA MET A 300 11.33 8.98 -0.14
C MET A 300 11.96 9.93 0.89
N LEU A 301 11.19 10.45 1.85
CA LEU A 301 11.71 11.31 2.92
C LEU A 301 12.76 10.60 3.77
N LEU A 302 12.57 9.31 4.07
CA LEU A 302 13.55 8.56 4.85
C LEU A 302 14.83 8.28 4.07
N LEU A 303 14.72 7.87 2.81
CA LEU A 303 15.87 7.44 2.00
C LEU A 303 16.68 8.63 1.49
N ASP A 304 16.02 9.66 0.96
CA ASP A 304 16.69 10.80 0.32
C ASP A 304 16.99 11.92 1.30
N TYR A 305 16.05 12.22 2.20
CA TYR A 305 16.15 13.38 3.10
C TYR A 305 16.59 12.99 4.51
N LYS A 306 16.74 11.70 4.81
CA LYS A 306 17.06 11.17 6.15
C LYS A 306 16.06 11.62 7.22
N VAL A 307 14.79 11.75 6.82
CA VAL A 307 13.68 12.14 7.68
C VAL A 307 12.71 10.98 7.89
N TYR A 308 12.55 10.55 9.14
CA TYR A 308 11.50 9.64 9.54
C TYR A 308 10.17 10.37 9.79
N VAL A 309 9.09 9.87 9.21
CA VAL A 309 7.74 10.42 9.37
C VAL A 309 6.85 9.39 10.09
N PRO A 310 6.40 9.67 11.33
CA PRO A 310 5.52 8.76 12.08
C PRO A 310 4.20 8.47 11.38
N ASN A 311 3.54 7.38 11.75
CA ASN A 311 2.24 7.00 11.18
C ASN A 311 1.10 7.97 11.52
N SER A 312 1.21 8.69 12.63
CA SER A 312 0.23 9.70 13.03
C SER A 312 0.40 11.04 12.30
N ALA A 313 1.52 11.26 11.61
CA ALA A 313 1.80 12.51 10.93
C ALA A 313 0.76 12.81 9.84
N ARG A 314 0.49 14.10 9.62
CA ARG A 314 -0.48 14.57 8.63
C ARG A 314 0.13 15.56 7.65
N ILE A 315 -0.39 15.62 6.43
CA ILE A 315 0.01 16.57 5.38
C ILE A 315 -1.24 17.14 4.70
N CYS A 316 -1.23 18.43 4.40
CA CYS A 316 -2.32 19.03 3.62
C CYS A 316 -2.19 18.70 2.13
N SER A 317 -3.30 18.75 1.40
CA SER A 317 -3.34 18.52 -0.06
C SER A 317 -2.34 19.39 -0.82
N TYR A 318 -2.19 20.66 -0.42
CA TYR A 318 -1.28 21.61 -1.04
C TYR A 318 0.19 21.18 -0.97
N HIS A 319 0.73 20.95 0.23
CA HIS A 319 2.14 20.55 0.38
C HIS A 319 2.41 19.16 -0.20
N ARG A 320 1.41 18.29 -0.15
CA ARG A 320 1.49 16.98 -0.78
C ARG A 320 1.70 17.09 -2.30
N ASN A 321 0.99 18.02 -2.95
CA ASN A 321 1.02 18.18 -4.41
C ASN A 321 2.20 19.04 -4.88
N LEU A 322 2.63 20.01 -4.07
CA LEU A 322 3.73 20.91 -4.42
C LEU A 322 5.09 20.17 -4.45
N GLY A 323 5.28 19.19 -3.56
CA GLY A 323 6.46 18.32 -3.58
C GLY A 323 7.78 18.99 -3.18
N VAL A 324 7.73 20.12 -2.46
CA VAL A 324 8.93 20.86 -2.02
C VAL A 324 9.40 20.31 -0.68
N TRP A 325 10.07 19.16 -0.73
CA TRP A 325 10.48 18.41 0.47
C TRP A 325 11.76 18.96 1.11
N ASP A 326 12.59 19.69 0.36
CA ASP A 326 13.83 20.33 0.83
C ASP A 326 13.59 21.35 1.96
N GLU A 327 12.41 21.96 2.00
CA GLU A 327 12.01 22.94 3.02
C GLU A 327 11.61 22.29 4.36
N LEU A 328 11.55 20.96 4.44
CA LEU A 328 11.23 20.26 5.68
C LEU A 328 12.42 20.30 6.65
N HIS A 329 12.34 21.20 7.62
CA HIS A 329 13.30 21.28 8.71
C HIS A 329 12.72 20.70 10.00
N PHE A 330 13.34 19.63 10.49
CA PHE A 330 13.01 19.01 11.77
C PHE A 330 14.19 19.12 12.74
N HIS A 331 13.88 19.32 14.02
CA HIS A 331 14.86 19.42 15.11
C HIS A 331 14.88 18.19 16.02
N LEU A 332 13.92 17.26 15.85
CA LEU A 332 13.85 16.06 16.67
C LEU A 332 14.76 14.97 16.09
N ASN A 333 15.62 14.42 16.94
CA ASN A 333 16.56 13.35 16.60
C ASN A 333 16.60 12.22 17.64
N ASP A 334 15.63 12.21 18.57
CA ASP A 334 15.40 11.14 19.53
C ASP A 334 14.38 10.13 19.00
N PHE A 335 14.60 8.84 19.19
CA PHE A 335 13.78 7.76 18.67
C PHE A 335 13.47 6.75 19.76
N THR A 336 12.28 6.17 19.74
CA THR A 336 11.98 4.95 20.51
C THR A 336 12.48 3.73 19.74
N GLY A 337 12.69 2.60 20.43
CA GLY A 337 13.04 1.33 19.77
C GLY A 337 12.04 0.97 18.66
N SER A 338 10.74 1.10 18.94
CA SER A 338 9.67 0.86 17.96
C SER A 338 9.71 1.78 16.74
N GLN A 339 10.20 3.02 16.88
CA GLN A 339 10.38 3.93 15.75
C GLN A 339 11.57 3.52 14.89
N MET A 340 12.67 3.03 15.49
CA MET A 340 13.81 2.49 14.75
C MET A 340 13.41 1.23 13.96
N ASP A 341 12.65 0.32 14.57
CA ASP A 341 12.12 -0.86 13.87
C ASP A 341 11.27 -0.45 12.66
N ALA A 342 10.41 0.56 12.83
CA ALA A 342 9.60 1.10 11.75
C ALA A 342 10.46 1.73 10.64
N MET A 343 11.55 2.41 10.98
CA MET A 343 12.50 2.95 9.99
C MET A 343 13.14 1.83 9.17
N MET A 344 13.59 0.74 9.82
CA MET A 344 14.19 -0.41 9.13
C MET A 344 13.23 -1.04 8.12
N LEU A 345 11.95 -1.21 8.49
CA LEU A 345 10.91 -1.71 7.59
C LEU A 345 10.65 -0.76 6.40
N ILE A 346 10.66 0.55 6.63
CA ILE A 346 10.51 1.55 5.56
C ILE A 346 11.72 1.51 4.62
N MET A 347 12.95 1.38 5.16
CA MET A 347 14.16 1.28 4.35
C MET A 347 14.18 0.02 3.50
N ASP A 348 13.84 -1.15 4.03
CA ASP A 348 13.78 -2.41 3.26
C ASP A 348 12.80 -2.27 2.08
N ARG A 349 11.57 -1.80 2.34
CA ARG A 349 10.57 -1.58 1.28
C ARG A 349 11.04 -0.59 0.22
N GLY A 350 11.55 0.57 0.63
CA GLY A 350 11.98 1.60 -0.31
C GLY A 350 13.21 1.16 -1.13
N THR A 351 14.09 0.37 -0.54
CA THR A 351 15.27 -0.21 -1.21
C THR A 351 14.84 -1.21 -2.28
N ARG A 352 13.93 -2.13 -1.96
CA ARG A 352 13.35 -3.07 -2.94
C ARG A 352 12.70 -2.34 -4.12
N ARG A 353 11.95 -1.27 -3.86
CA ARG A 353 11.34 -0.45 -4.92
C ARG A 353 12.35 0.21 -5.85
N ARG A 354 13.45 0.76 -5.30
CA ARG A 354 14.51 1.38 -6.13
C ARG A 354 15.23 0.36 -6.99
N PHE A 355 15.60 -0.79 -6.43
CA PHE A 355 16.29 -1.82 -7.19
C PHE A 355 15.39 -2.46 -8.26
N GLY A 356 14.10 -2.68 -7.97
CA GLY A 356 13.14 -3.13 -8.97
C GLY A 356 13.00 -2.16 -10.16
N GLN A 357 13.15 -0.85 -9.94
CA GLN A 357 13.14 0.14 -11.02
C GLN A 357 14.45 0.21 -11.82
N MET A 358 15.61 -0.02 -11.18
CA MET A 358 16.90 -0.03 -11.87
C MET A 358 17.10 -1.27 -12.74
N GLU A 359 16.57 -2.43 -12.32
CA GLU A 359 16.62 -3.66 -13.11
C GLU A 359 15.85 -3.52 -14.44
N ILE A 360 14.81 -2.66 -14.47
CA ILE A 360 14.04 -2.34 -15.68
C ILE A 360 14.79 -1.38 -16.62
N LYS A 361 15.70 -0.52 -16.10
CA LYS A 361 16.49 0.42 -16.93
C LYS A 361 17.80 -0.16 -17.45
N LEU A 362 18.24 -1.31 -16.96
CA LEU A 362 19.47 -2.01 -17.38
C LEU A 362 19.16 -3.15 -18.37
N ASP A 363 18.47 -2.90 -19.47
CA ASP A 363 18.67 -3.70 -20.69
C ASP A 363 18.37 -2.89 -21.96
N PRO A 364 19.34 -2.82 -22.89
CA PRO A 364 19.67 -3.97 -23.74
C PRO A 364 21.11 -4.52 -23.61
N MET A 365 21.93 -4.00 -22.69
CA MET A 365 23.33 -4.42 -22.52
C MET A 365 23.55 -5.58 -21.52
N GLY A 366 22.58 -5.85 -20.64
CA GLY A 366 22.63 -6.88 -19.60
C GLY A 366 22.41 -8.30 -20.14
N GLN A 367 21.56 -8.46 -21.16
CA GLN A 367 21.31 -9.77 -21.79
C GLN A 367 22.55 -10.38 -22.44
N VAL A 368 23.41 -9.55 -23.04
CA VAL A 368 24.65 -10.01 -23.69
C VAL A 368 25.68 -10.48 -22.66
N GLN A 369 25.80 -9.79 -21.52
CA GLN A 369 26.73 -10.23 -20.46
C GLN A 369 26.20 -11.46 -19.72
N LYS A 370 24.89 -11.57 -19.54
CA LYS A 370 24.25 -12.77 -18.97
C LYS A 370 24.44 -13.99 -19.88
N GLN A 371 24.29 -13.85 -21.20
CA GLN A 371 24.59 -14.94 -22.14
C GLN A 371 26.07 -15.34 -22.14
N LYS A 372 26.99 -14.36 -22.10
CA LYS A 372 28.43 -14.66 -22.03
C LYS A 372 28.81 -15.37 -20.73
N PHE A 373 28.20 -15.00 -19.60
CA PHE A 373 28.43 -15.65 -18.32
C PHE A 373 27.87 -17.08 -18.29
N MET A 374 26.66 -17.29 -18.81
CA MET A 374 26.07 -18.64 -18.90
C MET A 374 26.84 -19.55 -19.87
N ALA A 375 27.35 -19.00 -20.98
CA ALA A 375 28.22 -19.73 -21.91
C ALA A 375 29.60 -20.06 -21.30
N TRP A 376 30.09 -19.24 -20.37
CA TRP A 376 31.31 -19.53 -19.63
C TRP A 376 31.10 -20.66 -18.61
N LEU A 377 29.99 -20.66 -17.87
CA LEU A 377 29.64 -21.72 -16.93
C LEU A 377 29.48 -23.09 -17.59
N SER A 378 28.94 -23.14 -18.82
CA SER A 378 28.79 -24.38 -19.58
C SER A 378 30.10 -24.97 -20.12
N ASN A 379 31.21 -24.20 -20.07
CA ASN A 379 32.52 -24.64 -20.54
C ASN A 379 33.47 -25.05 -19.40
N LEU A 380 33.00 -25.06 -18.14
CA LEU A 380 33.80 -25.55 -17.03
C LEU A 380 33.82 -27.10 -17.06
N PRO A 381 35.00 -27.73 -17.06
CA PRO A 381 35.10 -29.19 -17.07
C PRO A 381 34.56 -29.78 -15.76
N CYS A 382 33.58 -30.68 -15.86
CA CYS A 382 33.10 -31.49 -14.75
C CYS A 382 34.21 -32.43 -14.27
N THR A 383 34.89 -32.07 -13.18
CA THR A 383 35.76 -33.00 -12.47
C THR A 383 34.96 -33.74 -11.40
N THR A 384 34.57 -34.98 -11.69
CA THR A 384 34.11 -35.95 -10.69
C THR A 384 34.78 -37.29 -10.92
N SER A 385 35.80 -37.60 -10.12
CA SER A 385 36.17 -38.97 -9.79
C SER A 385 37.14 -38.99 -8.60
N TYR A 386 36.62 -39.21 -7.40
CA TYR A 386 37.36 -39.89 -6.34
C TYR A 386 36.46 -40.99 -5.78
N LEU A 387 36.77 -42.22 -6.19
CA LEU A 387 36.31 -43.46 -5.58
C LEU A 387 37.07 -43.64 -4.25
N VAL A 388 36.34 -43.81 -3.15
CA VAL A 388 36.89 -44.35 -1.90
C VAL A 388 36.64 -45.85 -1.90
N SER A 389 37.71 -46.62 -2.04
CA SER A 389 37.72 -48.06 -1.74
C SER A 389 38.01 -48.23 -0.25
N SER A 390 37.03 -48.70 0.51
CA SER A 390 37.21 -49.22 1.86
C SER A 390 37.29 -50.75 1.80
N THR A 391 38.47 -51.28 2.10
CA THR A 391 38.72 -52.71 2.34
C THR A 391 38.41 -53.07 3.78
N SER A 392 37.65 -54.15 3.97
CA SER A 392 37.68 -55.06 5.12
C SER A 392 37.64 -56.48 4.59
#